data_AF-A0A537F8Z6-F1
#
_entry.id   AF-A0A537F8Z6-F1
#
_cell.length_a   1.000
_cell.length_b   1.000
_cell.length_c   1.000
_cell.angle_alpha   90.00
_cell.angle_beta   90.00
_cell.angle_gamma   90.00
#
_symmetry.space_group_name_H-M   'P 1'
#
loop_
_entity.id
_entity.type
_entity.pdbx_description
1 polymer ?
#
loop_
_entity_poly.entity_id
_entity_poly.type
_entity_poly.pdbx_seq_one_letter_code
_entity_poly.pdbx_strand_id
1 'polypeptide(L)'
;MRPRAKAVSLYFSHSTVLYAVDRADEEGLVLADGNVRKLIEDASFPNQWPTKETHIQHKVLYKNGVSKEYGVHGTAVGVDFDICIADGICITVCPVNVFDRLELPGEQEKMDKGVTNDSGKAPLANWKADPAREQDCIFCRACEIQCPVQAIKITEP
;
A
#
# COMPACT_ATOMS: atom_id res chain seq x y z
N MET A 1 -33.11 55.93 -9.61
CA MET A 1 -33.71 55.05 -10.64
C MET A 1 -32.60 54.51 -11.52
N ARG A 2 -32.30 53.21 -11.42
CA ARG A 2 -31.44 52.47 -12.35
C ARG A 2 -32.17 51.18 -12.74
N PRO A 3 -32.21 50.81 -14.03
CA PRO A 3 -33.11 49.77 -14.53
C PRO A 3 -32.60 48.36 -14.24
N ARG A 4 -33.57 47.43 -14.12
CA ARG A 4 -33.39 45.98 -13.95
C ARG A 4 -32.76 45.37 -15.21
N ALA A 5 -31.67 44.62 -15.04
CA ALA A 5 -31.16 43.74 -16.09
C ALA A 5 -31.97 42.43 -16.11
N LYS A 6 -32.46 42.06 -17.30
CA LYS A 6 -33.16 40.80 -17.58
C LYS A 6 -32.15 39.68 -17.76
N ALA A 7 -32.40 38.52 -17.15
CA ALA A 7 -31.76 37.26 -17.52
C ALA A 7 -32.47 36.67 -18.74
N VAL A 8 -31.71 36.29 -19.77
CA VAL A 8 -32.16 35.41 -20.86
C VAL A 8 -31.06 34.40 -21.16
N SER A 9 -31.50 33.15 -21.27
CA SER A 9 -30.79 31.90 -21.36
C SER A 9 -30.22 31.59 -22.77
N LEU A 10 -29.47 30.49 -22.84
CA LEU A 10 -29.02 29.69 -24.00
C LEU A 10 -27.67 30.16 -24.58
N TYR A 11 -26.65 29.31 -24.79
CA TYR A 11 -26.63 28.10 -25.61
C TYR A 11 -25.49 27.13 -25.23
N PHE A 12 -25.75 25.82 -25.33
CA PHE A 12 -24.76 24.74 -25.37
C PHE A 12 -24.06 24.72 -26.76
N SER A 13 -22.73 24.64 -26.79
CA SER A 13 -21.95 24.28 -27.99
C SER A 13 -20.59 23.70 -27.60
N HIS A 14 -20.25 22.54 -28.16
CA HIS A 14 -18.99 21.81 -28.00
C HIS A 14 -17.80 22.54 -28.65
N SER A 15 -16.63 22.58 -28.00
CA SER A 15 -15.31 22.22 -28.59
C SER A 15 -14.12 22.65 -27.74
N THR A 16 -13.25 21.67 -27.51
CA THR A 16 -11.77 21.74 -27.42
C THR A 16 -11.15 22.57 -26.29
N VAL A 17 -10.81 21.90 -25.19
CA VAL A 17 -9.77 22.38 -24.27
C VAL A 17 -8.49 21.61 -24.56
N LEU A 18 -7.54 22.27 -25.22
CA LEU A 18 -6.14 21.88 -25.25
C LEU A 18 -5.55 22.15 -23.86
N TYR A 19 -5.24 21.10 -23.10
CA TYR A 19 -4.36 21.21 -21.94
C TYR A 19 -2.95 20.80 -22.33
N ALA A 20 -2.00 21.65 -21.95
CA ALA A 20 -0.58 21.51 -22.18
C ALA A 20 -0.05 20.19 -21.60
N VAL A 21 0.70 19.46 -22.43
CA VAL A 21 1.53 18.32 -22.02
C VAL A 21 2.82 18.88 -21.42
N ASP A 22 2.82 19.11 -20.10
CA ASP A 22 4.06 19.24 -19.36
C ASP A 22 4.69 17.85 -19.20
N ARG A 23 5.87 17.70 -19.80
CA ARG A 23 6.79 16.58 -19.60
C ARG A 23 7.20 16.54 -18.13
N ALA A 24 6.82 15.47 -17.44
CA ALA A 24 7.42 15.04 -16.18
C ALA A 24 7.56 13.50 -16.22
N ASP A 25 8.66 13.07 -16.82
CA ASP A 25 9.69 12.21 -16.26
C ASP A 25 9.24 11.02 -15.39
N GLU A 26 9.65 9.83 -15.80
CA GLU A 26 9.40 8.52 -15.19
C GLU A 26 10.10 8.31 -13.83
N GLU A 27 9.60 8.91 -12.74
CA GLU A 27 10.09 8.61 -11.39
C GLU A 27 8.96 8.44 -10.36
N GLY A 28 8.76 7.18 -9.94
CA GLY A 28 8.10 6.84 -8.67
C GLY A 28 6.58 6.91 -8.69
N LEU A 29 5.93 5.81 -8.30
CA LEU A 29 4.49 5.71 -8.09
C LEU A 29 4.04 6.67 -6.96
N VAL A 30 3.93 7.95 -7.25
CA VAL A 30 3.13 8.90 -6.46
C VAL A 30 1.71 8.74 -6.95
N LEU A 31 0.88 8.01 -6.21
CA LEU A 31 -0.55 7.95 -6.48
C LEU A 31 -1.15 9.32 -6.14
N ALA A 32 -1.17 10.20 -7.13
CA ALA A 32 -1.71 11.56 -7.04
C ALA A 32 -3.25 11.60 -7.17
N ASP A 33 -3.95 10.48 -7.02
CA ASP A 33 -5.31 10.30 -7.53
C ASP A 33 -6.22 9.46 -6.62
N GLY A 34 -6.13 9.57 -5.29
CA GLY A 34 -7.13 8.93 -4.39
C GLY A 34 -7.23 7.40 -4.49
N ASN A 35 -6.30 6.75 -5.20
CA ASN A 35 -6.20 5.30 -5.28
C ASN A 35 -5.42 4.76 -4.08
N VAL A 36 -5.98 3.72 -3.46
CA VAL A 36 -5.40 3.02 -2.32
C VAL A 36 -4.14 2.26 -2.75
N ARG A 37 -3.05 2.41 -2.00
CA ARG A 37 -1.76 1.75 -2.30
C ARG A 37 -1.86 0.24 -2.07
N LYS A 38 -1.26 -0.55 -2.97
CA LYS A 38 -1.23 -2.01 -2.92
C LYS A 38 0.15 -2.52 -3.32
N LEU A 39 0.78 -3.34 -2.46
CA LEU A 39 2.13 -3.85 -2.75
C LEU A 39 2.12 -4.86 -3.90
N ILE A 40 1.06 -5.66 -4.01
CA ILE A 40 0.94 -6.69 -5.07
C ILE A 40 1.09 -6.12 -6.49
N GLU A 41 0.71 -4.85 -6.70
CA GLU A 41 0.72 -4.16 -7.99
C GLU A 41 2.06 -3.46 -8.28
N ASP A 42 2.98 -3.35 -7.31
CA ASP A 42 4.25 -2.65 -7.50
C ASP A 42 5.28 -3.55 -8.19
N ALA A 43 5.42 -3.42 -9.52
CA ALA A 43 6.40 -4.16 -10.32
C ALA A 43 7.87 -3.91 -9.93
N SER A 44 8.17 -2.78 -9.26
CA SER A 44 9.53 -2.42 -8.85
C SER A 44 10.00 -3.19 -7.61
N PHE A 45 9.07 -3.72 -6.81
CA PHE A 45 9.39 -4.57 -5.66
C PHE A 45 9.78 -5.99 -6.11
N PRO A 46 10.81 -6.64 -5.51
CA PRO A 46 11.71 -6.11 -4.47
C PRO A 46 12.97 -5.43 -5.03
N ASN A 47 13.27 -5.62 -6.31
CA ASN A 47 14.61 -5.36 -6.86
C ASN A 47 15.01 -3.89 -6.96
N GLN A 48 14.05 -2.97 -6.99
CA GLN A 48 14.31 -1.52 -7.02
C GLN A 48 14.06 -0.84 -5.67
N TRP A 49 13.87 -1.64 -4.61
CA TRP A 49 13.62 -1.14 -3.26
C TRP A 49 14.90 -1.27 -2.42
N PRO A 50 15.51 -0.16 -1.96
CA PRO A 50 16.68 -0.20 -1.10
C PRO A 50 16.37 -0.91 0.23
N THR A 51 17.34 -1.69 0.72
CA THR A 51 17.29 -2.21 2.09
C THR A 51 17.57 -1.08 3.07
N LYS A 52 16.64 -0.85 4.00
CA LYS A 52 16.79 0.10 5.11
C LYS A 52 17.48 -0.56 6.29
N GLU A 53 17.02 -1.75 6.67
CA GLU A 53 17.52 -2.51 7.82
C GLU A 53 17.20 -4.01 7.70
N THR A 54 17.42 -4.76 8.77
CA THR A 54 17.14 -6.20 8.85
C THR A 54 16.38 -6.48 10.15
N HIS A 55 15.33 -7.29 10.06
CA HIS A 55 14.49 -7.70 11.18
C HIS A 55 14.45 -9.24 11.22
N ILE A 56 14.83 -9.86 12.34
CA ILE A 56 14.72 -11.30 12.61
C ILE A 56 14.99 -12.16 11.35
N GLN A 57 16.14 -11.93 10.72
CA GLN A 57 16.66 -12.69 9.58
C GLN A 57 16.08 -12.37 8.17
N HIS A 58 15.19 -11.39 8.03
CA HIS A 58 14.78 -10.85 6.72
C HIS A 58 15.06 -9.36 6.58
N LYS A 59 15.13 -8.90 5.33
CA LYS A 59 15.37 -7.49 5.00
C LYS A 59 14.12 -6.66 5.24
N VAL A 60 14.30 -5.41 5.64
CA VAL A 60 13.27 -4.38 5.62
C VAL A 60 13.63 -3.41 4.49
N LEU A 61 12.75 -3.29 3.50
CA LEU A 61 12.93 -2.47 2.32
C LEU A 61 12.13 -1.18 2.45
N TYR A 62 12.71 -0.09 1.96
CA TYR A 62 12.12 1.24 2.08
C TYR A 62 12.33 2.03 0.80
N LYS A 63 11.25 2.54 0.22
CA LYS A 63 11.29 3.35 -1.00
C LYS A 63 10.84 4.77 -0.68
N ASN A 64 11.74 5.74 -0.88
CA ASN A 64 11.45 7.15 -0.63
C ASN A 64 10.25 7.64 -1.44
N GLY A 65 9.36 8.40 -0.79
CA GLY A 65 8.11 8.88 -1.40
C GLY A 65 7.00 7.83 -1.49
N VAL A 66 7.27 6.56 -1.16
CA VAL A 66 6.29 5.46 -1.20
C VAL A 66 6.08 4.86 0.19
N SER A 67 7.16 4.46 0.87
CA SER A 67 7.13 3.98 2.25
C SER A 67 6.94 5.12 3.25
N LYS A 68 6.32 4.81 4.39
CA LYS A 68 6.08 5.76 5.47
C LYS A 68 6.79 5.34 6.76
N GLU A 69 6.11 4.61 7.64
CA GLU A 69 6.58 4.39 9.00
C GLU A 69 7.44 3.12 9.08
N TYR A 70 6.95 2.04 8.48
CA TYR A 70 7.52 0.70 8.67
C TYR A 70 8.16 0.13 7.40
N GLY A 71 7.69 0.51 6.21
CA GLY A 71 8.17 -0.07 4.96
C GLY A 71 7.73 -1.52 4.75
N VAL A 72 8.50 -2.28 3.97
CA VAL A 72 8.16 -3.65 3.56
C VAL A 72 9.12 -4.64 4.21
N HIS A 73 8.59 -5.62 4.94
CA HIS A 73 9.37 -6.70 5.55
C HIS A 73 9.43 -7.89 4.58
N GLY A 74 10.61 -8.45 4.36
CA GLY A 74 10.83 -9.61 3.48
C GLY A 74 11.04 -9.25 2.00
N THR A 75 11.60 -10.19 1.24
CA THR A 75 11.90 -10.05 -0.20
C THR A 75 11.15 -11.08 -1.05
N ALA A 76 11.31 -12.36 -0.75
CA ALA A 76 10.55 -13.44 -1.37
C ALA A 76 9.10 -13.40 -0.91
N VAL A 77 8.89 -13.05 0.36
CA VAL A 77 7.56 -12.75 0.94
C VAL A 77 7.58 -11.34 1.51
N GLY A 78 7.26 -10.37 0.65
CA GLY A 78 7.14 -8.98 1.06
C GLY A 78 5.81 -8.72 1.75
N VAL A 79 5.83 -8.18 2.98
CA VAL A 79 4.65 -7.65 3.68
C VAL A 79 4.84 -6.17 3.94
N ASP A 80 3.97 -5.37 3.35
CA ASP A 80 3.96 -3.93 3.55
C ASP A 80 3.27 -3.57 4.87
N PHE A 81 4.05 -3.08 5.83
CA PHE A 81 3.52 -2.74 7.15
C PHE A 81 2.77 -1.40 7.16
N ASP A 82 3.02 -0.53 6.17
CA ASP A 82 2.28 0.72 5.98
C ASP A 82 0.86 0.49 5.42
N ILE A 83 0.62 -0.68 4.80
CA ILE A 83 -0.68 -1.11 4.24
C ILE A 83 -1.35 -2.19 5.11
N CYS A 84 -0.59 -3.08 5.75
CA CYS A 84 -1.14 -4.21 6.51
C CYS A 84 -2.04 -3.75 7.66
N ILE A 85 -3.24 -4.32 7.76
CA ILE A 85 -4.26 -3.96 8.76
C ILE A 85 -4.44 -5.00 9.87
N ALA A 86 -3.50 -5.93 10.03
CA ALA A 86 -3.59 -7.00 11.03
C ALA A 86 -4.81 -7.94 10.86
N ASP A 87 -5.26 -8.14 9.61
CA ASP A 87 -6.40 -9.03 9.31
C ASP A 87 -6.10 -10.50 9.66
N GLY A 88 -4.89 -10.97 9.36
CA GLY A 88 -4.42 -12.29 9.75
C GLY A 88 -4.83 -13.45 8.83
N ILE A 89 -5.58 -13.20 7.75
CA ILE A 89 -5.87 -14.25 6.77
C ILE A 89 -4.60 -14.92 6.23
N CYS A 90 -3.51 -14.16 6.04
CA CYS A 90 -2.23 -14.68 5.57
C CYS A 90 -1.63 -15.75 6.50
N ILE A 91 -1.81 -15.62 7.82
CA ILE A 91 -1.36 -16.61 8.80
C ILE A 91 -2.21 -17.88 8.65
N THR A 92 -3.54 -17.73 8.59
CA THR A 92 -4.48 -18.86 8.52
C THR A 92 -4.37 -19.65 7.22
N VAL A 93 -4.08 -18.99 6.10
CA VAL A 93 -4.06 -19.63 4.76
C VAL A 93 -2.68 -20.13 4.35
N CYS A 94 -1.62 -19.80 5.09
CA CYS A 94 -0.27 -20.24 4.74
C CYS A 94 -0.05 -21.69 5.19
N PRO A 95 0.12 -22.66 4.26
CA PRO A 95 0.23 -24.08 4.62
C PRO A 95 1.57 -24.44 5.30
N VAL A 96 2.54 -23.54 5.23
CA VAL A 96 3.92 -23.73 5.73
C VAL A 96 4.28 -22.71 6.81
N ASN A 97 3.27 -22.01 7.37
CA ASN A 97 3.42 -21.09 8.48
C ASN A 97 4.53 -20.04 8.25
N VAL A 98 4.54 -19.28 7.15
CA VAL A 98 5.58 -18.24 6.93
C VAL A 98 5.50 -17.08 7.93
N PHE A 99 4.29 -16.74 8.37
CA PHE A 99 4.01 -15.49 9.07
C PHE A 99 3.90 -15.69 10.58
N ASP A 100 4.52 -14.79 11.34
CA ASP A 100 4.31 -14.60 12.77
C ASP A 100 3.60 -13.26 13.03
N ARG A 101 3.13 -13.05 14.26
CA ARG A 101 2.58 -11.77 14.70
C ARG A 101 3.67 -10.95 15.36
N LEU A 102 4.04 -9.82 14.75
CA LEU A 102 4.91 -8.83 15.38
C LEU A 102 4.07 -7.77 16.07
N GLU A 103 4.14 -7.70 17.39
CA GLU A 103 3.47 -6.67 18.17
C GLU A 103 4.10 -5.29 17.91
N LEU A 104 3.26 -4.32 17.56
CA LEU A 104 3.61 -2.92 17.38
C LEU A 104 2.71 -2.09 18.30
N PRO A 105 3.12 -1.84 19.57
CA PRO A 105 2.30 -1.12 20.54
C PRO A 105 1.80 0.25 20.04
N GLY A 106 2.54 0.92 19.16
CA GLY A 106 2.15 2.19 18.54
C GLY A 106 0.89 2.09 17.65
N GLU A 107 0.54 0.90 17.15
CA GLU A 107 -0.69 0.68 16.38
C GLU A 107 -1.96 0.74 17.25
N GLN A 108 -1.83 0.53 18.56
CA GLN A 108 -2.97 0.59 19.48
C GLN A 108 -3.66 1.96 19.44
N GLU A 109 -2.86 3.04 19.50
CA GLU A 109 -3.40 4.40 19.46
C GLU A 109 -4.11 4.70 18.14
N LYS A 110 -3.57 4.19 17.01
CA LYS A 110 -4.19 4.34 15.68
C LYS A 110 -5.53 3.62 15.62
N MET A 111 -5.61 2.41 16.16
CA MET A 111 -6.84 1.62 16.25
C MET A 111 -7.88 2.33 17.13
N ASP A 112 -7.49 2.79 18.32
CA ASP A 112 -8.38 3.51 19.25
C ASP A 112 -8.97 4.78 18.63
N LYS A 113 -8.21 5.47 17.78
CA LYS A 113 -8.61 6.68 17.07
C LYS A 113 -9.25 6.43 15.70
N GLY A 114 -9.29 5.18 15.24
CA GLY A 114 -9.77 4.83 13.89
C GLY A 114 -8.94 5.43 12.75
N VAL A 115 -7.65 5.71 12.98
CA VAL A 115 -6.75 6.26 11.96
C VAL A 115 -6.48 5.21 10.90
N THR A 116 -6.74 5.56 9.64
CA THR A 116 -6.47 4.69 8.49
C THR A 116 -5.00 4.75 8.09
N ASN A 117 -4.44 3.63 7.64
CA ASN A 117 -3.10 3.57 7.05
C ASN A 117 -3.15 3.74 5.51
N ASP A 118 -2.09 3.38 4.80
CA ASP A 118 -1.98 3.58 3.34
C ASP A 118 -2.95 2.71 2.53
N SER A 119 -3.56 1.72 3.18
CA SER A 119 -4.66 0.96 2.61
C SER A 119 -6.01 1.69 2.65
N GLY A 120 -6.09 2.88 3.24
CA GLY A 120 -7.35 3.57 3.50
C GLY A 120 -8.25 2.86 4.52
N LYS A 121 -7.71 1.92 5.31
CA LYS A 121 -8.46 1.20 6.36
C LYS A 121 -7.73 1.32 7.71
N ALA A 122 -8.49 1.26 8.80
CA ALA A 122 -7.93 1.24 10.15
C ALA A 122 -7.34 -0.14 10.46
N PRO A 123 -6.23 -0.21 11.22
CA PRO A 123 -5.73 -1.46 11.78
C PRO A 123 -6.78 -2.16 12.64
N LEU A 124 -6.84 -3.49 12.58
CA LEU A 124 -7.76 -4.32 13.35
C LEU A 124 -7.15 -4.85 14.66
N ALA A 125 -5.83 -4.71 14.81
CA ALA A 125 -5.10 -5.09 16.00
C ALA A 125 -3.76 -4.35 16.06
N ASN A 126 -3.09 -4.44 17.21
CA ASN A 126 -1.80 -3.82 17.50
C ASN A 126 -0.58 -4.65 17.00
N TRP A 127 -0.75 -5.47 15.96
CA TRP A 127 0.32 -6.32 15.42
C TRP A 127 0.32 -6.31 13.89
N LYS A 128 1.43 -6.72 13.26
CA LYS A 128 1.52 -6.92 11.81
C LYS A 128 2.00 -8.33 11.50
N ALA A 129 1.63 -8.86 10.33
CA ALA A 129 2.07 -10.17 9.88
C ALA A 129 3.52 -10.09 9.41
N ASP A 130 4.45 -10.56 10.21
CA ASP A 130 5.88 -10.54 9.90
C ASP A 130 6.27 -11.83 9.18
N PRO A 131 6.94 -11.77 8.01
CA PRO A 131 7.32 -12.94 7.23
C PRO A 131 8.60 -13.59 7.81
N ALA A 132 8.61 -13.88 9.10
CA ALA A 132 9.75 -14.38 9.87
C ALA A 132 10.36 -15.67 9.30
N ARG A 133 9.59 -16.43 8.52
CA ARG A 133 10.03 -17.65 7.84
C ARG A 133 9.88 -17.55 6.33
N GLU A 134 10.24 -16.41 5.72
CA GLU A 134 10.07 -16.20 4.27
C GLU A 134 10.76 -17.28 3.42
N GLN A 135 11.85 -17.86 3.90
CA GLN A 135 12.58 -18.95 3.22
C GLN A 135 11.79 -20.27 3.12
N ASP A 136 10.75 -20.46 3.94
CA ASP A 136 9.90 -21.65 3.92
C ASP A 136 8.76 -21.52 2.89
N CYS A 137 8.63 -20.35 2.26
CA CYS A 137 7.58 -20.08 1.29
C CYS A 137 7.65 -21.02 0.09
N ILE A 138 6.53 -21.68 -0.22
CA ILE A 138 6.37 -22.54 -1.40
C ILE A 138 5.73 -21.80 -2.59
N PHE A 139 5.71 -20.46 -2.56
CA PHE A 139 5.18 -19.60 -3.62
C PHE A 139 3.75 -19.91 -4.08
N CYS A 140 2.89 -20.41 -3.19
CA CYS A 140 1.50 -20.77 -3.52
C CYS A 140 0.57 -19.55 -3.75
N ARG A 141 1.00 -18.34 -3.38
CA ARG A 141 0.26 -17.06 -3.55
C ARG A 141 -1.10 -16.96 -2.86
N ALA A 142 -1.46 -17.92 -2.00
CA ALA A 142 -2.73 -17.89 -1.27
C ALA A 142 -2.85 -16.67 -0.34
N CYS A 143 -1.77 -16.32 0.37
CA CYS A 143 -1.72 -15.15 1.25
C CYS A 143 -1.74 -13.81 0.48
N GLU A 144 -1.12 -13.77 -0.70
CA GLU A 144 -1.10 -12.62 -1.60
C GLU A 144 -2.49 -12.27 -2.12
N ILE A 145 -3.23 -13.26 -2.63
CA ILE A 145 -4.56 -13.05 -3.22
C ILE A 145 -5.63 -12.77 -2.16
N GLN A 146 -5.53 -13.39 -0.98
CA GLN A 146 -6.56 -13.26 0.06
C GLN A 146 -6.38 -12.04 0.96
N CYS A 147 -5.23 -11.37 0.93
CA CYS A 147 -5.02 -10.16 1.72
C CYS A 147 -6.03 -9.07 1.30
N PRO A 148 -6.95 -8.61 2.19
CA PRO A 148 -8.04 -7.70 1.81
C PRO A 148 -7.56 -6.29 1.42
N VAL A 149 -6.31 -5.98 1.75
CA VAL A 149 -5.62 -4.71 1.45
C VAL A 149 -4.44 -4.89 0.51
N GLN A 150 -4.22 -6.12 0.01
CA GLN A 150 -3.16 -6.45 -0.95
C GLN A 150 -1.76 -5.95 -0.51
N ALA A 151 -1.48 -6.07 0.79
CA ALA A 151 -0.22 -5.68 1.42
C ALA A 151 0.90 -6.71 1.21
N ILE A 152 0.63 -7.86 0.59
CA ILE A 152 1.59 -8.96 0.45
C ILE A 152 1.96 -9.10 -1.02
N LYS A 153 3.25 -9.27 -1.31
CA LYS A 153 3.77 -9.64 -2.61
C LYS A 153 4.74 -10.81 -2.52
N ILE A 154 4.45 -11.86 -3.27
CA ILE A 154 5.26 -13.07 -3.39
C ILE A 154 6.13 -12.95 -4.63
N THR A 155 7.45 -12.98 -4.43
CA THR A 155 8.46 -12.90 -5.48
C THR A 155 9.25 -14.19 -5.49
N GLU A 156 9.27 -14.87 -6.64
CA GLU A 156 10.12 -16.04 -6.84
C GLU A 156 11.58 -15.59 -7.05
N PRO A 157 12.56 -16.33 -6.50
CA PRO A 157 13.98 -16.00 -6.58
C PRO A 157 14.57 -16.13 -8.00
#